data_AF-A0A8F5BZS7-F1
#
_entry.id   AF-A0A8F5BZS7-F1
#
_cell.length_a   1.000
_cell.length_b   1.000
_cell.length_c   1.000
_cell.angle_alpha   90.00
_cell.angle_beta   90.00
_cell.angle_gamma   90.00
#
_symmetry.space_group_name_H-M   'P 1'
#
loop_
_entity.id
_entity.type
_entity.pdbx_description
1 polymer ?
#
loop_
_entity_poly.entity_id
_entity_poly.type
_entity_poly.pdbx_seq_one_letter_code
_entity_poly.pdbx_strand_id
1 'polypeptide(L)'
;MKPVEYKKLIDMLTRRGFDVRENGEELLAIFYPPTIEEAGGEGEMPNQRYYVIKFKIRNGLAYYDSTTLMENDKPIKVLNIDEVELWLESFLGE
;
A
#
# COMPACT_ATOMS: atom_id res chain seq x y z
N MET A 1 -10.67 -3.21 -10.39
CA MET A 1 -10.35 -1.80 -10.05
C MET A 1 -10.17 -0.88 -11.28
N LYS A 2 -10.72 0.35 -11.26
CA LYS A 2 -10.59 1.35 -12.35
C LYS A 2 -9.30 2.19 -12.21
N PRO A 3 -8.69 2.67 -13.30
CA PRO A 3 -7.56 3.60 -13.21
C PRO A 3 -8.00 4.94 -12.60
N VAL A 4 -7.09 5.55 -11.84
CA VAL A 4 -7.33 6.81 -11.12
C VAL A 4 -6.36 7.87 -11.66
N GLU A 5 -6.78 9.14 -11.71
CA GLU A 5 -5.85 10.21 -12.05
C GLU A 5 -4.67 10.25 -11.09
N TYR A 6 -3.46 10.29 -11.65
CA TYR A 6 -2.21 10.19 -10.90
C TYR A 6 -2.12 11.20 -9.74
N LYS A 7 -2.39 12.48 -10.04
CA LYS A 7 -2.32 13.56 -9.04
C LYS A 7 -3.37 13.38 -7.94
N LYS A 8 -4.57 12.92 -8.31
CA LYS A 8 -5.65 12.64 -7.36
C LYS A 8 -5.28 11.48 -6.45
N LEU A 9 -4.69 10.42 -7.02
CA LEU A 9 -4.23 9.26 -6.26
C LEU A 9 -3.19 9.64 -5.20
N ILE A 10 -2.18 10.45 -5.56
CA ILE A 10 -1.15 10.91 -4.60
C ILE A 10 -1.78 11.70 -3.44
N ASP A 11 -2.64 12.68 -3.74
CA ASP A 11 -3.31 13.49 -2.72
C ASP A 11 -4.14 12.62 -1.77
N MET A 12 -4.90 11.65 -2.32
CA MET A 12 -5.70 10.72 -1.52
C MET A 12 -4.83 9.83 -0.61
N LEU A 13 -3.80 9.21 -1.15
CA LEU A 13 -2.90 8.33 -0.40
C LEU A 13 -2.19 9.10 0.73
N THR A 14 -1.69 10.29 0.43
CA THR A 14 -0.99 11.14 1.40
C THR A 14 -1.93 11.55 2.54
N ARG A 15 -3.17 11.97 2.23
CA ARG A 15 -4.18 12.32 3.24
C ARG A 15 -4.58 11.15 4.14
N ARG A 16 -4.49 9.93 3.63
CA ARG A 16 -4.77 8.69 4.38
C ARG A 16 -3.55 8.15 5.12
N GLY A 17 -2.41 8.85 5.09
CA GLY A 17 -1.20 8.52 5.84
C GLY A 17 -0.31 7.46 5.20
N PHE A 18 -0.45 7.21 3.89
CA PHE A 18 0.47 6.34 3.15
C PHE A 18 1.78 7.07 2.89
N ASP A 19 2.91 6.37 3.00
CA ASP A 19 4.20 6.86 2.49
C ASP A 19 4.22 6.62 0.98
N VAL A 20 4.21 7.70 0.21
CA VAL A 20 4.12 7.66 -1.25
C VAL A 20 5.50 7.92 -1.84
N ARG A 21 5.99 6.99 -2.66
CA ARG A 21 7.29 7.09 -3.36
C ARG A 21 7.10 6.98 -4.86
N GLU A 22 7.61 7.98 -5.57
CA GLU A 22 7.60 8.04 -7.02
C GLU A 22 8.91 7.43 -7.57
N ASN A 23 8.82 6.55 -8.56
CA ASN A 23 9.97 5.96 -9.24
C ASN A 23 9.73 5.92 -10.76
N GLY A 24 9.92 7.06 -11.43
CA GLY A 24 9.72 7.18 -12.88
C GLY A 24 8.26 6.95 -13.28
N GLU A 25 7.98 5.84 -13.98
CA GLU A 25 6.63 5.44 -14.40
C GLU A 25 5.89 4.59 -13.35
N GLU A 26 6.42 4.52 -12.13
CA GLU A 26 5.88 3.70 -11.04
C GLU A 26 5.62 4.56 -9.80
N LEU A 27 4.53 4.25 -9.10
CA LEU A 27 4.18 4.85 -7.82
C LEU A 27 4.05 3.72 -6.79
N LEU A 28 4.77 3.85 -5.68
CA LEU A 28 4.70 2.95 -4.55
C LEU A 28 3.96 3.65 -3.41
N ALA A 29 2.92 3.01 -2.89
CA ALA A 29 2.20 3.46 -1.71
C ALA A 29 2.43 2.46 -0.58
N ILE A 30 3.06 2.90 0.50
CA ILE A 30 3.42 2.06 1.63
C ILE A 30 2.46 2.34 2.77
N PHE A 31 1.79 1.29 3.23
CA PHE A 31 0.87 1.33 4.36
C PHE A 31 1.46 0.57 5.54
N TYR A 32 1.66 1.29 6.64
CA TYR A 32 2.04 0.72 7.92
C TYR A 32 0.76 0.50 8.73
N PRO A 33 0.24 -0.74 8.82
CA PRO A 33 -0.86 -1.02 9.74
C PRO A 33 -0.40 -0.66 11.16
N PRO A 34 -1.31 -0.19 12.02
CA PRO A 34 -0.99 -0.02 13.43
C PRO A 34 -0.48 -1.37 13.96
N THR A 35 0.71 -1.36 14.58
CA THR A 35 1.18 -2.52 15.32
C THR A 35 0.10 -2.83 16.35
N ILE A 36 -0.52 -4.00 16.23
CA ILE A 36 -1.30 -4.53 17.34
C ILE A 36 -0.24 -4.69 18.43
N GLU A 37 -0.28 -3.83 19.45
CA GLU A 37 0.36 -4.15 20.73
C GLU A 37 -0.37 -5.41 21.23
N GLU A 38 0.02 -6.57 20.72
CA GLU A 38 -0.41 -7.83 21.27
C GLU A 38 0.13 -7.84 22.70
N ALA A 39 -0.79 -7.76 23.64
CA ALA A 39 -0.55 -7.89 25.06
C ALA A 39 0.21 -9.20 25.33
N GLY A 40 1.53 -9.15 25.34
CA GLY A 40 2.34 -10.35 25.50
C GLY A 40 3.83 -10.14 25.32
N GLY A 41 4.51 -9.74 26.39
CA GLY A 41 5.93 -10.05 26.60
C GLY A 41 6.91 -8.93 26.26
N GLU A 42 7.57 -8.41 27.30
CA GLU A 42 8.82 -7.66 27.16
C GLU A 42 9.86 -8.53 26.43
N GLY A 43 10.21 -8.19 25.19
CA GLY A 43 11.45 -8.70 24.58
C GLY A 43 11.43 -9.06 23.09
N GLU A 44 10.28 -9.18 22.43
CA GLU A 44 10.25 -9.40 20.98
C GLU A 44 10.20 -8.05 20.25
N MET A 45 11.21 -7.75 19.43
CA MET A 45 11.12 -6.64 18.48
C MET A 45 9.87 -6.89 17.63
N PRO A 46 8.87 -5.99 17.63
CA PRO A 46 7.65 -6.24 16.88
C PRO A 46 8.03 -6.42 15.40
N ASN A 47 7.69 -7.58 14.84
CA ASN A 47 7.88 -7.83 13.41
C ASN A 47 7.09 -6.76 12.66
N GLN A 48 7.79 -5.80 12.05
CA GLN A 48 7.15 -4.71 11.34
C GLN A 48 6.63 -5.24 10.01
N ARG A 49 5.31 -5.47 9.97
CA ARG A 49 4.59 -5.83 8.75
C ARG A 49 4.03 -4.58 8.11
N TYR A 50 4.21 -4.45 6.81
CA TYR A 50 3.67 -3.32 6.04
C TYR A 50 3.31 -3.75 4.62
N TYR A 51 2.41 -3.00 3.98
CA TYR A 51 1.95 -3.30 2.63
C TYR A 51 2.59 -2.31 1.65
N VAL A 52 3.12 -2.81 0.55
CA VAL A 52 3.60 -2.01 -0.58
C VAL A 52 2.65 -2.21 -1.75
N ILE A 53 1.92 -1.17 -2.09
CA ILE A 53 1.01 -1.15 -3.22
C ILE A 53 1.71 -0.44 -4.37
N LYS A 54 1.81 -1.12 -5.50
CA LYS A 54 2.46 -0.63 -6.70
C LYS A 54 1.42 -0.23 -7.74
N PHE A 55 1.59 0.96 -8.29
CA PHE A 55 0.83 1.46 -9.42
C PHE A 55 1.78 1.78 -10.58
N LYS A 56 1.34 1.49 -11.79
CA LYS A 56 1.98 1.92 -13.03
C LYS A 56 1.32 3.17 -13.55
N ILE A 57 2.11 4.18 -13.88
CA ILE A 57 1.64 5.46 -14.39
C ILE A 57 1.73 5.45 -15.92
N ARG A 58 0.61 5.66 -16.60
CA ARG A 58 0.55 5.78 -18.07
C ARG A 58 -0.41 6.88 -18.45
N ASN A 59 0.03 7.82 -19.28
CA ASN A 59 -0.77 8.95 -19.75
C ASN A 59 -1.48 9.74 -18.62
N GLY A 60 -0.79 9.95 -17.49
CA GLY A 60 -1.35 10.66 -16.33
C GLY A 60 -2.36 9.87 -15.49
N LEU A 61 -2.61 8.60 -15.83
CA LEU A 61 -3.46 7.68 -15.08
C LEU A 61 -2.60 6.65 -14.35
N ALA A 62 -2.98 6.35 -13.11
CA ALA A 62 -2.39 5.32 -12.29
C ALA A 62 -3.22 4.03 -12.39
N TYR A 63 -2.55 2.94 -12.75
CA TYR A 63 -3.09 1.61 -12.87
C TYR A 63 -2.53 0.74 -11.76
N TYR A 64 -3.40 0.09 -10.99
CA TYR A 64 -2.96 -0.90 -10.01
C TYR A 64 -2.13 -2.00 -10.70
N ASP A 65 -0.97 -2.33 -10.12
CA ASP A 65 -0.08 -3.39 -10.61
C ASP A 65 -0.05 -4.57 -9.64
N SER A 66 0.28 -4.34 -8.37
CA SER A 66 0.39 -5.39 -7.35
C SER A 66 0.41 -4.83 -5.94
N THR A 67 -0.02 -5.62 -4.95
CA THR A 67 0.22 -5.36 -3.52
C THR A 67 1.10 -6.47 -2.95
N THR A 68 2.16 -6.10 -2.22
CA THR A 68 3.05 -7.03 -1.53
C THR A 68 3.03 -6.75 -0.04
N LEU A 69 2.80 -7.78 0.76
CA LEU A 69 3.03 -7.76 2.18
C LEU A 69 4.52 -7.98 2.44
N MET A 70 5.10 -7.05 3.18
CA MET A 70 6.50 -7.05 3.60
C MET A 70 6.58 -7.30 5.09
N GLU A 71 7.62 -8.02 5.53
CA GLU A 71 7.97 -8.20 6.93
C GLU A 71 9.49 -7.97 7.05
N ASN A 72 9.91 -7.03 7.90
CA ASN A 72 11.34 -6.71 8.09
C ASN A 72 12.08 -6.47 6.76
N ASP A 73 11.49 -5.65 5.88
CA ASP A 73 11.99 -5.30 4.54
C ASP A 73 12.15 -6.46 3.55
N LYS A 74 11.55 -7.62 3.84
CA LYS A 74 11.50 -8.76 2.94
C LYS A 74 10.08 -9.01 2.44
N PRO A 75 9.88 -9.25 1.13
CA PRO A 75 8.57 -9.64 0.62
C PRO A 75 8.21 -11.02 1.16
N ILE A 76 7.08 -11.13 1.86
CA ILE A 76 6.58 -12.40 2.40
C ILE A 76 5.42 -12.96 1.60
N LYS A 77 4.57 -12.11 1.02
CA LYS A 77 3.44 -12.53 0.19
C LYS A 77 3.05 -11.45 -0.81
N VAL A 78 2.90 -11.82 -2.07
CA VAL A 78 2.17 -11.01 -3.06
C VAL A 78 0.69 -11.33 -2.90
N LEU A 79 -0.13 -10.31 -2.68
CA LEU A 79 -1.56 -10.47 -2.45
C LEU A 79 -2.31 -10.50 -3.78
N ASN A 80 -3.30 -11.38 -3.87
CA ASN A 80 -4.19 -11.39 -5.03
C ASN A 80 -5.08 -10.15 -5.04
N ILE A 81 -5.47 -9.71 -6.24
CA ILE A 81 -6.35 -8.55 -6.39
C ILE A 81 -7.67 -8.74 -5.63
N ASP A 82 -8.25 -9.94 -5.63
CA ASP A 82 -9.47 -10.24 -4.88
C ASP A 82 -9.30 -10.08 -3.35
N GLU A 83 -8.09 -10.28 -2.81
CA GLU A 83 -7.81 -10.08 -1.38
C GLU A 83 -7.71 -8.60 -1.00
N VAL A 84 -7.30 -7.75 -1.94
CA VAL A 84 -7.00 -6.34 -1.68
C VAL A 84 -7.99 -5.37 -2.31
N GLU A 85 -8.83 -5.81 -3.24
CA GLU A 85 -9.72 -4.92 -3.99
C GLU A 85 -10.67 -4.19 -3.05
N LEU A 86 -11.39 -4.89 -2.17
CA LEU A 86 -12.30 -4.27 -1.20
C LEU A 86 -11.59 -3.30 -0.26
N TRP A 87 -10.36 -3.65 0.16
CA TRP A 87 -9.54 -2.81 1.02
C TRP A 87 -9.10 -1.54 0.27
N LEU A 88 -8.56 -1.68 -0.95
CA LEU A 88 -8.16 -0.57 -1.82
C LEU A 88 -9.33 0.33 -2.22
N GLU A 89 -10.49 -0.25 -2.56
CA GLU A 89 -11.71 0.50 -2.85
C GLU A 89 -12.18 1.29 -1.63
N SER A 90 -12.02 0.77 -0.41
CA SER A 90 -12.32 1.54 0.81
C SER A 90 -11.39 2.74 1.02
N PHE A 91 -10.17 2.77 0.46
CA PHE A 91 -9.30 3.94 0.52
C PHE A 91 -9.47 4.89 -0.67
N LEU A 92 -9.71 4.32 -1.85
CA LEU A 92 -9.69 5.00 -3.13
C LEU A 92 -11.08 5.37 -3.65
N GLY A 93 -12.12 4.81 -3.04
CA GLY A 93 -13.51 5.12 -3.31
C GLY A 93 -14.01 6.26 -2.43
N GLU A 94 -14.27 7.39 -3.07
CA GLU A 94 -15.34 8.34 -2.72
C GLU A 94 -16.20 8.54 -3.97
#